data_AF-A0A6B3EGS9-F1
#
_entry.id   AF-A0A6B3EGS9-F1
#
_cell.length_a   1.000
_cell.length_b   1.000
_cell.length_c   1.000
_cell.angle_alpha   90.00
_cell.angle_beta   90.00
_cell.angle_gamma   90.00
#
_symmetry.space_group_name_H-M   'P 1'
#
loop_
_entity.id
_entity.type
_entity.pdbx_description
1 polymer ?
#
loop_
_entity_poly.entity_id
_entity_poly.type
_entity_poly.pdbx_seq_one_letter_code
_entity_poly.pdbx_strand_id
1 'polypeptide(L)'
;GGVDRGWLGTRAWDGPPLDGTELWDLASVTKPVVGLVVVALAERGALALEAPLATYLPRYRDTPLAPLTVADLLTHTSGLPGQVPMYRTHPTREALLDGLARLPLSGPPGQHVTYSSQGFMLLGLLAEAAGG
;
A
#
# COMPACT_ATOMS: atom_id res chain seq x y z
N GLY A 1 -13.16 29.49 -20.91
CA GLY A 1 -14.00 28.81 -19.90
C GLY A 1 -13.14 28.13 -18.86
N GLY A 2 -13.70 27.39 -17.89
CA GLY A 2 -12.92 26.71 -16.84
C GLY A 2 -11.86 25.74 -17.39
N VAL A 3 -12.11 25.13 -18.55
CA VAL A 3 -11.15 24.25 -19.26
C VAL A 3 -9.86 24.99 -19.64
N ASP A 4 -9.92 26.28 -20.02
CA ASP A 4 -8.74 27.07 -20.39
C ASP A 4 -7.88 27.45 -19.17
N ARG A 5 -8.46 27.40 -17.97
CA ARG A 5 -7.76 27.66 -16.72
C ARG A 5 -7.09 26.41 -16.14
N GLY A 6 -7.54 25.21 -16.55
CA GLY A 6 -7.04 23.93 -16.06
C GLY A 6 -7.81 23.37 -14.85
N TRP A 7 -8.88 24.03 -14.40
CA TRP A 7 -9.75 23.55 -13.33
C TRP A 7 -11.20 23.99 -13.51
N LEU A 8 -12.12 23.15 -13.09
CA LEU A 8 -13.57 23.38 -13.20
C LEU A 8 -14.28 22.78 -11.99
N GLY A 9 -15.21 23.52 -11.40
CA GLY A 9 -16.06 23.05 -10.31
C GLY A 9 -15.95 23.89 -9.04
N THR A 10 -16.41 23.32 -7.93
CA THR A 10 -16.45 23.92 -6.60
C THR A 10 -15.86 22.96 -5.56
N ARG A 11 -15.37 23.50 -4.42
CA ARG A 11 -14.75 22.68 -3.35
C ARG A 11 -15.72 21.73 -2.64
N ALA A 12 -17.01 22.03 -2.70
CA ALA A 12 -18.10 21.22 -2.21
C ALA A 12 -19.37 21.53 -3.02
N TRP A 13 -20.45 20.78 -2.80
CA TRP A 13 -21.76 21.17 -3.32
C TRP A 13 -22.10 22.59 -2.83
N ASP A 14 -22.42 23.50 -3.75
CA ASP A 14 -22.62 24.94 -3.51
C ASP A 14 -21.44 25.66 -2.82
N GLY A 15 -20.25 25.05 -2.86
CA GLY A 15 -19.02 25.60 -2.28
C GLY A 15 -18.36 26.66 -3.17
N PRO A 16 -17.26 27.28 -2.70
CA PRO A 16 -16.51 28.23 -3.50
C PRO A 16 -15.93 27.58 -4.76
N PRO A 17 -15.75 28.33 -5.85
CA PRO A 17 -15.13 27.83 -7.07
C PRO A 17 -13.69 27.40 -6.80
N LEU A 18 -13.21 26.43 -7.57
CA LEU A 18 -11.81 26.01 -7.53
C LEU A 18 -10.88 27.12 -8.04
N ASP A 19 -9.67 27.17 -7.48
CA ASP A 19 -8.60 28.09 -7.87
C ASP A 19 -7.30 27.38 -8.29
N GLY A 20 -7.29 26.04 -8.29
CA GLY A 20 -6.14 25.23 -8.70
C GLY A 20 -5.14 24.95 -7.59
N THR A 21 -5.41 25.39 -6.35
CA THR A 21 -4.56 25.12 -5.18
C THR A 21 -5.09 24.00 -4.28
N GLU A 22 -6.22 23.39 -4.65
CA GLU A 22 -6.86 22.37 -3.83
C GLU A 22 -6.01 21.09 -3.73
N LEU A 23 -5.92 20.58 -2.50
CA LEU A 23 -5.39 19.25 -2.22
C LEU A 23 -6.54 18.27 -2.01
N TRP A 24 -6.45 17.13 -2.66
CA TRP A 24 -7.42 16.05 -2.57
C TRP A 24 -6.75 14.79 -2.02
N ASP A 25 -7.47 14.05 -1.18
CA ASP A 25 -7.05 12.70 -0.83
C ASP A 25 -7.18 11.81 -2.07
N LEU A 26 -6.03 11.37 -2.59
CA LEU A 26 -5.94 10.50 -3.76
C LEU A 26 -6.32 9.06 -3.44
N ALA A 27 -6.48 8.71 -2.16
CA ALA A 27 -6.84 7.39 -1.68
C ALA A 27 -6.03 6.30 -2.41
N SER A 28 -6.71 5.42 -3.15
CA SER A 28 -6.06 4.29 -3.84
C SER A 28 -5.27 4.67 -5.09
N VAL A 29 -5.41 5.89 -5.62
CA VAL A 29 -4.54 6.42 -6.69
C VAL A 29 -3.09 6.58 -6.20
N THR A 30 -2.86 6.54 -4.88
CA THR A 30 -1.53 6.42 -4.27
C THR A 30 -0.81 5.10 -4.62
N LYS A 31 -1.54 4.01 -4.88
CA LYS A 31 -0.95 2.67 -5.09
C LYS A 31 0.02 2.61 -6.29
N PRO A 32 -0.33 3.12 -7.48
CA PRO A 32 0.61 3.21 -8.59
C PRO A 32 1.94 3.91 -8.24
N VAL A 33 1.90 4.96 -7.40
CA VAL A 33 3.10 5.67 -6.95
C VAL A 33 3.97 4.76 -6.06
N VAL A 34 3.35 4.06 -5.11
CA VAL A 34 4.06 3.07 -4.26
C VAL A 34 4.64 1.94 -5.12
N GLY A 35 3.86 1.43 -6.08
CA GLY A 35 4.31 0.39 -7.02
C GLY A 35 5.53 0.84 -7.83
N LEU A 36 5.52 2.07 -8.34
CA LEU A 36 6.66 2.66 -9.06
C LEU A 36 7.92 2.70 -8.19
N VAL A 37 7.80 3.14 -6.92
CA VAL A 37 8.94 3.19 -5.99
C VAL A 37 9.50 1.79 -5.73
N VAL A 38 8.64 0.80 -5.47
CA VAL A 38 9.06 -0.59 -5.22
C VAL A 38 9.77 -1.18 -6.43
N VAL A 39 9.22 -0.99 -7.63
CA VAL A 39 9.84 -1.49 -8.87
C VAL A 39 11.18 -0.79 -9.13
N ALA A 40 11.27 0.52 -8.91
CA ALA A 40 12.53 1.25 -9.06
C ALA A 40 13.60 0.79 -8.05
N LEU A 41 13.22 0.46 -6.82
CA LEU A 41 14.13 -0.14 -5.83
C LEU A 41 14.56 -1.56 -6.25
N ALA A 42 13.66 -2.32 -6.87
CA ALA A 42 13.98 -3.64 -7.40
C ALA A 42 14.96 -3.58 -8.59
N GLU A 43 14.76 -2.64 -9.52
CA GLU A 43 15.68 -2.39 -10.64
C GLU A 43 17.10 -2.01 -10.17
N ARG A 44 17.21 -1.34 -9.02
CA ARG A 44 18.49 -0.98 -8.39
C ARG A 44 19.10 -2.11 -7.56
N GLY A 45 18.43 -3.26 -7.46
CA GLY A 45 18.87 -4.39 -6.64
C GLY A 45 18.70 -4.20 -5.14
N ALA A 46 18.01 -3.14 -4.69
CA ALA A 46 17.73 -2.90 -3.27
C ALA A 46 16.59 -3.78 -2.75
N LEU A 47 15.66 -4.16 -3.65
CA LEU A 47 14.63 -5.17 -3.42
C LEU A 47 14.72 -6.27 -4.47
N ALA A 48 14.22 -7.45 -4.17
CA ALA A 48 14.00 -8.51 -5.13
C ALA A 48 12.52 -8.90 -5.11
N LEU A 49 11.89 -8.96 -6.30
CA LEU A 49 10.44 -9.19 -6.39
C LEU A 49 10.02 -10.54 -5.81
N GLU A 50 10.85 -11.56 -6.00
CA GLU A 50 10.63 -12.93 -5.51
C GLU A 50 11.18 -13.17 -4.10
N ALA A 51 11.83 -12.18 -3.48
CA ALA A 51 12.36 -12.36 -2.14
C ALA A 51 11.23 -12.41 -1.10
N PRO A 52 11.31 -13.33 -0.11
CA PRO A 52 10.38 -13.35 1.00
C PRO A 52 10.39 -12.02 1.76
N LEU A 53 9.23 -11.58 2.20
CA LEU A 53 9.02 -10.36 2.97
C LEU A 53 9.88 -10.32 4.23
N ALA A 54 10.02 -11.47 4.92
CA ALA A 54 10.85 -11.59 6.11
C ALA A 54 12.34 -11.33 5.90
N THR A 55 12.81 -11.31 4.64
CA THR A 55 14.18 -10.91 4.27
C THR A 55 14.45 -9.45 4.65
N TYR A 56 13.47 -8.58 4.39
CA TYR A 56 13.58 -7.14 4.59
C TYR A 56 12.88 -6.67 5.87
N LEU A 57 11.86 -7.41 6.33
CA LEU A 57 11.09 -7.09 7.53
C LEU A 57 11.19 -8.23 8.57
N PRO A 58 12.31 -8.35 9.31
CA PRO A 58 12.53 -9.43 10.28
C PRO A 58 11.43 -9.57 11.34
N ARG A 59 10.72 -8.47 11.65
CA ARG A 59 9.56 -8.46 12.57
C ARG A 59 8.50 -9.50 12.23
N TYR A 60 8.35 -9.83 10.95
CA TYR A 60 7.31 -10.73 10.46
C TYR A 60 7.81 -12.16 10.23
N ARG A 61 9.07 -12.48 10.60
CA ARG A 61 9.70 -13.78 10.33
C ARG A 61 8.94 -14.97 10.91
N ASP A 62 8.33 -14.80 12.08
CA ASP A 62 7.60 -15.86 12.79
C ASP A 62 6.08 -15.76 12.57
N THR A 63 5.65 -15.18 11.45
CA THR A 63 4.24 -14.94 11.13
C THR A 63 3.87 -15.59 9.79
N PRO A 64 2.57 -15.79 9.51
CA PRO A 64 2.12 -16.25 8.19
C PRO A 64 2.51 -15.32 7.03
N LEU A 65 2.94 -14.08 7.31
CA LEU A 65 3.41 -13.13 6.30
C LEU A 65 4.84 -13.39 5.84
N ALA A 66 5.63 -14.14 6.60
CA ALA A 66 7.05 -14.36 6.34
C ALA A 66 7.37 -14.83 4.91
N PRO A 67 6.64 -15.80 4.32
CA PRO A 67 6.95 -16.31 3.00
C PRO A 67 6.36 -15.48 1.85
N LEU A 68 5.53 -14.46 2.12
CA LEU A 68 4.94 -13.62 1.08
C LEU A 68 6.05 -12.92 0.30
N THR A 69 5.97 -12.89 -1.02
CA THR A 69 6.95 -12.16 -1.85
C THR A 69 6.54 -10.71 -2.05
N VAL A 70 7.47 -9.87 -2.52
CA VAL A 70 7.14 -8.50 -2.94
C VAL A 70 6.18 -8.53 -4.13
N ALA A 71 6.35 -9.48 -5.05
CA ALA A 71 5.48 -9.71 -6.19
C ALA A 71 4.03 -9.99 -5.74
N ASP A 72 3.84 -10.91 -4.78
CA ASP A 72 2.51 -11.26 -4.25
C ASP A 72 1.73 -10.04 -3.73
N LEU A 73 2.45 -9.08 -3.13
CA LEU A 73 1.84 -7.86 -2.61
C LEU A 73 1.49 -6.87 -3.74
N LEU A 74 2.40 -6.69 -4.71
CA LEU A 74 2.20 -5.79 -5.87
C LEU A 74 1.01 -6.23 -6.73
N THR A 75 0.85 -7.53 -6.93
CA THR A 75 -0.19 -8.12 -7.78
C THR A 75 -1.50 -8.41 -7.05
N HIS A 76 -1.58 -8.08 -5.76
CA HIS A 76 -2.73 -8.41 -4.91
C HIS A 76 -3.02 -9.92 -4.81
N THR A 77 -1.99 -10.77 -4.89
CA THR A 77 -2.13 -12.24 -4.82
C THR A 77 -1.64 -12.86 -3.52
N SER A 78 -1.35 -12.06 -2.49
CA SER A 78 -0.79 -12.54 -1.21
C SER A 78 -1.77 -13.28 -0.29
N GLY A 79 -3.07 -13.29 -0.60
CA GLY A 79 -4.10 -13.80 0.29
C GLY A 79 -4.43 -12.88 1.47
N LEU A 80 -3.85 -11.68 1.55
CA LEU A 80 -4.24 -10.69 2.56
C LEU A 80 -5.68 -10.20 2.34
N PRO A 81 -6.46 -9.97 3.41
CA PRO A 81 -7.81 -9.45 3.28
C PRO A 81 -7.80 -8.05 2.67
N GLY A 82 -8.89 -7.72 2.00
CA GLY A 82 -9.12 -6.40 1.42
C GLY A 82 -9.64 -5.40 2.46
N GLN A 83 -9.07 -4.19 2.42
CA GLN A 83 -9.66 -2.97 3.00
C GLN A 83 -10.08 -3.04 4.47
N VAL A 84 -9.32 -3.76 5.32
CA VAL A 84 -9.58 -3.78 6.77
C VAL A 84 -9.37 -2.36 7.35
N PRO A 85 -10.36 -1.74 8.02
CA PRO A 85 -10.23 -0.37 8.52
C PRO A 85 -9.42 -0.32 9.82
N MET A 86 -8.16 -0.77 9.76
CA MET A 86 -7.28 -0.93 10.92
C MET A 86 -7.07 0.38 11.69
N TYR A 87 -7.13 1.53 11.02
CA TYR A 87 -7.04 2.86 11.64
C TYR A 87 -8.12 3.12 12.71
N ARG A 88 -9.24 2.37 12.69
CA ARG A 88 -10.30 2.48 13.70
C ARG A 88 -9.99 1.73 15.01
N THR A 89 -9.16 0.70 14.93
CA THR A 89 -8.88 -0.23 16.05
C THR A 89 -7.41 -0.26 16.46
N HIS A 90 -6.51 0.31 15.66
CA HIS A 90 -5.07 0.35 15.88
C HIS A 90 -4.60 1.82 15.79
N PRO A 91 -4.73 2.59 16.89
CA PRO A 91 -4.54 4.04 16.87
C PRO A 91 -3.07 4.47 16.79
N THR A 92 -2.13 3.54 16.99
CA THR A 92 -0.69 3.81 16.92
C THR A 92 -0.05 3.03 15.78
N ARG A 93 1.08 3.51 15.28
CA ARG A 93 1.89 2.80 14.28
C ARG A 93 2.22 1.38 14.75
N GLU A 94 2.72 1.24 15.98
CA GLU A 94 3.07 -0.08 16.53
C GLU A 94 1.87 -1.01 16.62
N ALA A 95 0.71 -0.53 17.08
CA ALA A 95 -0.50 -1.34 17.09
C ALA A 95 -0.87 -1.80 15.67
N LEU A 96 -0.75 -0.93 14.67
CA LEU A 96 -1.06 -1.27 13.28
C LEU A 96 -0.08 -2.31 12.74
N LEU A 97 1.22 -2.15 12.99
CA LEU A 97 2.25 -3.10 12.59
C LEU A 97 2.06 -4.48 13.20
N ASP A 98 1.72 -4.52 14.50
CA ASP A 98 1.37 -5.76 15.20
C ASP A 98 0.06 -6.37 14.67
N GLY A 99 -0.91 -5.52 14.32
CA GLY A 99 -2.17 -5.95 13.73
C GLY A 99 -1.98 -6.60 12.37
N LEU A 100 -1.06 -6.10 11.53
CA LEU A 100 -0.78 -6.66 10.20
C LEU A 100 -0.34 -8.12 10.30
N ALA A 101 0.56 -8.43 11.25
CA ALA A 101 1.05 -9.79 11.52
C ALA A 101 -0.05 -10.80 11.85
N ARG A 102 -1.21 -10.32 12.34
CA ARG A 102 -2.34 -11.14 12.81
C ARG A 102 -3.48 -11.22 11.82
N LEU A 103 -3.37 -10.60 10.64
CA LEU A 103 -4.43 -10.66 9.64
C LEU A 103 -4.59 -12.09 9.12
N PRO A 104 -5.83 -12.60 9.04
CA PRO A 104 -6.08 -13.94 8.52
C PRO A 104 -5.87 -13.95 7.00
N LEU A 105 -4.93 -14.77 6.53
CA LEU A 105 -4.79 -15.02 5.10
C LEU A 105 -5.98 -15.84 4.59
N SER A 106 -6.58 -15.41 3.49
CA SER A 106 -7.74 -16.06 2.86
C SER A 106 -7.37 -17.27 2.01
N GLY A 107 -6.08 -17.51 1.78
CA GLY A 107 -5.57 -18.63 1.00
C GLY A 107 -4.07 -18.52 0.74
N PRO A 108 -3.48 -19.50 0.04
CA PRO A 108 -2.07 -19.46 -0.35
C PRO A 108 -1.77 -18.32 -1.32
N PRO A 109 -0.54 -17.77 -1.31
CA PRO A 109 -0.12 -16.76 -2.27
C PRO A 109 -0.19 -17.26 -3.72
N GLY A 110 -0.41 -16.34 -4.66
CA GLY A 110 -0.47 -16.62 -6.10
C GLY A 110 -1.77 -17.25 -6.61
N GLN A 111 -2.69 -17.67 -5.73
CA GLN A 111 -3.90 -18.41 -6.13
C GLN A 111 -5.06 -17.50 -6.57
N HIS A 112 -5.26 -16.38 -5.87
CA HIS A 112 -6.40 -15.48 -6.08
C HIS A 112 -5.98 -14.02 -5.98
N VAL A 113 -6.61 -13.16 -6.79
CA VAL A 113 -6.46 -11.71 -6.70
C VAL A 113 -7.46 -11.17 -5.66
N THR A 114 -6.94 -10.65 -4.55
CA THR A 114 -7.70 -9.95 -3.52
C THR A 114 -7.15 -8.55 -3.34
N TYR A 115 -7.89 -7.55 -3.81
CA TYR A 115 -7.50 -6.15 -3.68
C TYR A 115 -7.29 -5.75 -2.20
N SER A 116 -6.04 -5.50 -1.83
CA SER A 116 -5.62 -5.32 -0.42
C SER A 116 -4.85 -4.02 -0.21
N SER A 117 -5.39 -3.17 0.66
CA SER A 117 -4.66 -1.99 1.14
C SER A 117 -3.53 -2.38 2.10
N GLN A 118 -3.70 -3.48 2.84
CA GLN A 118 -2.74 -4.01 3.80
C GLN A 118 -1.48 -4.50 3.09
N GLY A 119 -1.63 -5.14 1.93
CA GLY A 119 -0.49 -5.48 1.08
C GLY A 119 0.33 -4.25 0.68
N PHE A 120 -0.32 -3.14 0.36
CA PHE A 120 0.36 -1.88 0.03
C PHE A 120 0.98 -1.18 1.24
N MET A 121 0.45 -1.37 2.45
CA MET A 121 1.15 -0.93 3.68
C MET A 121 2.47 -1.68 3.84
N LEU A 122 2.46 -3.00 3.62
CA LEU A 122 3.69 -3.82 3.67
C LEU A 122 4.69 -3.41 2.57
N LEU A 123 4.22 -3.09 1.36
CA LEU A 123 5.08 -2.53 0.29
C LEU A 123 5.74 -1.21 0.69
N GLY A 124 5.01 -0.33 1.38
CA GLY A 124 5.59 0.90 1.95
C GLY A 124 6.72 0.60 2.94
N LEU A 125 6.50 -0.34 3.86
CA LEU A 125 7.53 -0.76 4.83
C LEU A 125 8.74 -1.42 4.16
N LEU A 126 8.51 -2.21 3.10
CA LEU A 126 9.58 -2.81 2.29
C LEU A 126 10.42 -1.72 1.60
N ALA A 127 9.76 -0.71 1.04
CA ALA A 127 10.44 0.43 0.42
C ALA A 127 11.24 1.26 1.43
N GLU A 128 10.67 1.52 2.62
CA GLU A 128 11.38 2.18 3.74
C GLU A 128 12.64 1.37 4.12
N ALA A 129 12.50 0.07 4.35
CA ALA A 129 13.61 -0.79 4.77
C ALA A 129 14.74 -0.91 3.73
N ALA A 130 14.40 -0.88 2.43
CA ALA A 130 15.38 -0.95 1.35
C ALA A 130 15.98 0.41 0.95
N GLY A 131 15.28 1.51 1.23
CA GLY A 131 15.70 2.87 0.89
C GLY A 131 16.61 3.53 1.93
N GLY A 132 16.49 3.16 3.21
CA GLY A 132 17.18 3.81 4.33
C GLY A 132 16.38 4.93 4.96
#